data_AF-F9ZTL3-F1
#
_entry.id   AF-F9ZTL3-F1
#
_cell.length_a   1.000
_cell.length_b   1.000
_cell.length_c   1.000
_cell.angle_alpha   90.00
_cell.angle_beta   90.00
_cell.angle_gamma   90.00
#
_symmetry.space_group_name_H-M   'P 1'
#
loop_
_entity.id
_entity.type
_entity.pdbx_description
1 polymer ?
#
loop_
_entity_poly.entity_id
_entity_poly.type
_entity_poly.pdbx_seq_one_letter_code
_entity_poly.pdbx_strand_id
1 'polypeptide(L)' 'MTEAQRSWLRYRDAFAAFAQTLAPDQVNAVKARLTQYRAKELDDMWGSIEEQLAS' A
#
# COMPACT_ATOMS: atom_id res chain seq x y z
N MET A 1 4.25 -0.48 -15.18
CA MET A 1 3.64 -0.06 -13.88
C MET A 1 2.36 0.68 -14.18
N THR A 2 1.23 0.27 -13.58
CA THR A 2 -0.09 0.90 -13.79
C THR A 2 -0.17 2.28 -13.11
N GLU A 3 -1.13 3.11 -13.50
CA GLU A 3 -1.34 4.43 -12.87
C GLU A 3 -1.76 4.30 -11.41
N ALA A 4 -2.58 3.30 -11.07
CA ALA A 4 -2.94 2.99 -9.69
C ALA A 4 -1.69 2.67 -8.83
N GLN A 5 -0.77 1.86 -9.35
CA GLN A 5 0.47 1.53 -8.64
C GLN A 5 1.38 2.76 -8.50
N ARG A 6 1.43 3.63 -9.51
CA ARG A 6 2.19 4.89 -9.46
C ARG A 6 1.64 5.83 -8.39
N SER A 7 0.33 6.04 -8.37
CA SER A 7 -0.34 6.89 -7.38
C SER A 7 -0.16 6.35 -5.96
N TRP A 8 -0.24 5.04 -5.77
CA TRP A 8 0.01 4.41 -4.47
C TRP A 8 1.45 4.65 -3.97
N LEU A 9 2.46 4.50 -4.84
CA LEU A 9 3.86 4.78 -4.45
C LEU A 9 4.05 6.25 -4.02
N ARG A 10 3.44 7.20 -4.74
CA ARG A 10 3.47 8.62 -4.36
C ARG A 10 2.83 8.85 -2.99
N TYR A 11 1.66 8.25 -2.75
CA TYR A 11 0.99 8.33 -1.45
C TYR A 11 1.86 7.76 -0.33
N ARG A 12 2.42 6.55 -0.51
CA ARG A 12 3.28 5.90 0.48
C ARG A 12 4.46 6.78 0.86
N ASP A 13 5.15 7.35 -0.14
CA ASP A 13 6.33 8.17 0.11
C ASP A 13 5.95 9.53 0.73
N ALA A 14 4.85 10.16 0.31
CA ALA A 14 4.34 11.39 0.92
C ALA A 14 3.92 11.18 2.38
N PHE A 15 3.23 10.08 2.69
CA PHE A 15 2.81 9.75 4.05
C PHE A 15 4.02 9.43 4.94
N ALA A 16 5.02 8.71 4.42
CA ALA A 16 6.24 8.44 5.17
C ALA A 16 7.04 9.71 5.46
N ALA A 17 7.09 10.65 4.52
CA ALA A 17 7.70 11.97 4.72
C ALA A 17 6.93 12.79 5.77
N PHE A 18 5.59 12.74 5.75
CA PHE A 18 4.78 13.35 6.82
C PHE A 18 5.07 12.71 8.19
N ALA A 19 5.08 11.38 8.27
CA ALA A 19 5.37 10.67 9.52
C ALA A 19 6.78 10.97 10.06
N GLN A 20 7.75 11.23 9.18
CA GLN A 20 9.10 11.65 9.55
C GLN A 20 9.10 12.91 10.43
N THR A 21 8.15 13.83 10.21
CA THR A 21 8.03 15.08 11.02
C THR A 21 7.62 14.81 12.46
N LEU A 22 7.01 13.66 12.73
CA LEU A 22 6.51 13.26 14.05
C LEU A 22 7.43 12.22 14.71
N ALA A 23 8.03 11.33 13.90
CA ALA A 23 8.88 10.23 14.36
C ALA A 23 9.95 9.90 13.29
N PRO A 24 11.11 10.60 13.31
CA PRO A 24 12.13 10.51 12.26
C PRO A 24 12.69 9.10 12.02
N ASP A 25 12.80 8.29 13.07
CA ASP A 25 13.37 6.94 12.98
C ASP A 25 12.39 5.88 12.45
N GLN A 26 11.12 6.26 12.26
CA GLN A 26 10.05 5.33 11.92
C GLN A 26 9.69 5.31 10.43
N VAL A 27 10.35 6.13 9.58
CA VAL A 27 10.02 6.28 8.15
C VAL A 27 10.00 4.93 7.42
N ASN A 28 11.03 4.10 7.62
CA ASN A 28 11.11 2.79 6.96
C ASN A 28 10.05 1.82 7.50
N ALA A 29 9.76 1.86 8.80
CA ALA A 29 8.69 1.05 9.39
C ALA A 29 7.30 1.45 8.85
N VAL A 30 7.06 2.75 8.66
CA VAL A 30 5.83 3.27 8.05
C VAL A 30 5.69 2.79 6.60
N LYS A 31 6.75 2.91 5.78
CA LYS A 31 6.73 2.40 4.40
C LYS A 31 6.47 0.90 4.34
N ALA A 32 7.08 0.13 5.25
CA ALA A 32 6.88 -1.30 5.33
C ALA A 32 5.43 -1.65 5.67
N ARG A 33 4.83 -1.03 6.70
CA ARG A 33 3.42 -1.25 7.07
C ARG A 33 2.46 -0.89 5.95
N LEU A 34 2.63 0.26 5.30
CA LEU A 34 1.77 0.66 4.18
C LEU A 34 1.87 -0.33 3.00
N THR A 35 3.06 -0.88 2.76
CA THR A 35 3.29 -1.91 1.74
C THR A 35 2.57 -3.21 2.09
N GLN A 36 2.61 -3.63 3.37
CA GLN A 36 1.89 -4.83 3.84
C GLN A 36 0.37 -4.67 3.70
N TYR A 37 -0.20 -3.52 4.08
CA TYR A 37 -1.62 -3.25 3.90
C TYR A 37 -2.02 -3.26 2.44
N ARG A 38 -1.23 -2.65 1.56
CA ARG A 38 -1.51 -2.66 0.13
C ARG A 38 -1.49 -4.07 -0.46
N ALA A 39 -0.52 -4.89 -0.05
CA ALA A 39 -0.44 -6.27 -0.49
C ALA A 39 -1.69 -7.06 -0.07
N LYS A 40 -2.13 -6.90 1.19
CA LYS A 40 -3.36 -7.52 1.67
C LYS A 40 -4.60 -7.07 0.89
N GLU A 41 -4.78 -5.77 0.65
CA GLU A 41 -5.91 -5.27 -0.13
C GLU A 41 -5.94 -5.86 -1.55
N LEU A 42 -4.78 -5.96 -2.21
CA LEU A 42 -4.69 -6.52 -3.55
C LEU A 42 -5.00 -8.02 -3.57
N ASP A 43 -4.57 -8.74 -2.55
CA ASP A 43 -4.87 -10.17 -2.35
C ASP A 43 -6.37 -10.39 -2.12
N ASP A 44 -6.98 -9.61 -1.22
CA ASP A 44 -8.42 -9.66 -0.95
C ASP A 44 -9.24 -9.35 -2.22
N MET A 45 -8.83 -8.34 -3.01
CA MET A 45 -9.46 -8.00 -4.30
C MET A 45 -9.33 -9.14 -5.33
N TRP A 46 -8.17 -9.80 -5.37
CA TRP A 46 -7.96 -10.93 -6.26
C TRP A 46 -8.86 -12.11 -5.88
N GLY A 47 -8.95 -12.44 -4.59
CA GLY A 47 -9.86 -13.48 -4.10
C GLY A 47 -11.32 -13.22 -4.49
N SER A 48 -11.80 -11.98 -4.38
CA SER A 48 -13.15 -11.61 -4.84
C SER A 48 -13.35 -11.79 -6.35
N ILE A 49 -12.32 -11.58 -7.17
CA ILE A 49 -12.40 -11.82 -8.62
C ILE A 49 -12.47 -13.32 -8.90
N GLU A 50 -11.66 -14.13 -8.21
CA GLU A 50 -11.69 -15.59 -8.36
C GLU A 50 -13.05 -16.18 -7.99
N GLU A 51 -13.66 -15.70 -6.90
CA GLU A 51 -15.01 -16.10 -6.49
C GLU A 51 -16.08 -15.78 -7.56
N GLN A 52 -16.00 -14.60 -8.19
CA GLN A 52 -16.92 -14.19 -9.27
C GLN A 52 -16.73 -14.97 -10.56
N LEU A 53 -15.51 -15.42 -10.86
CA LEU A 53 -15.22 -16.22 -12.06
C LEU A 53 -15.61 -17.69 -11.88
N ALA A 54 -15.73 -18.17 -10.65
CA ALA A 54 -16.12 -19.55 -10.32
C ALA A 54 -17.64 -19.75 -10.22
N SER A 55 -18.44 -18.66 -10.22
CA SER A 55 -19.91 -18.67 -10.20
C SER A 55 -20.53 -18.58 -11.59
#